data_AF-A0A351ZXK9-F1
#
_entry.id   AF-A0A351ZXK9-F1
#
_cell.length_a   1.000
_cell.length_b   1.000
_cell.length_c   1.000
_cell.angle_alpha   90.00
_cell.angle_beta   90.00
_cell.angle_gamma   90.00
#
_symmetry.space_group_name_H-M   'P 1'
#
loop_
_entity.id
_entity.type
_entity.pdbx_description
1 polymer ?
#
loop_
_entity_poly.entity_id
_entity_poly.type
_entity_poly.pdbx_seq_one_letter_code
_entity_poly.pdbx_strand_id
1 'polypeptide(L)'
;MKKSLALRFLDGVERVGNRLPDPLTLFAIAALLVIAVSWLFSTLGVVVTHPGTKETISVVNLLAPSSIQRMFTDAVKNFTDFPPLGLVLVTMIGIAVAERSGFITALLRATVLNVPRPLLTAALVFAGVNSSLVADAGYVVLIPLGAVIFAAVGRHPLAGLSAAFAGVAGGFSANLSITSLDPLLGG
;
A
#
# COMPACT_ATOMS: atom_id res chain seq x y z
N MET A 1 26.50 -21.47 -18.86
CA MET A 1 26.73 -20.02 -19.08
C MET A 1 26.75 -19.32 -17.73
N LYS A 2 27.75 -18.47 -17.43
CA LYS A 2 27.78 -17.70 -16.18
C LYS A 2 26.64 -16.67 -16.22
N LYS A 3 25.74 -16.67 -15.23
CA LYS A 3 24.66 -15.68 -15.13
C LYS A 3 25.26 -14.26 -15.06
N SER A 4 24.65 -13.29 -15.75
CA SER A 4 25.06 -11.90 -15.68
C SER A 4 24.89 -11.35 -14.26
N LEU A 5 25.63 -10.30 -13.91
CA LEU A 5 25.58 -9.69 -12.58
C LEU A 5 24.17 -9.17 -12.24
N ALA A 6 23.44 -8.66 -13.23
CA ALA A 6 22.05 -8.23 -13.09
C ALA A 6 21.10 -9.41 -12.78
N LEU A 7 21.26 -10.54 -13.48
CA LEU A 7 20.45 -11.73 -13.22
C LEU A 7 20.69 -12.30 -11.82
N ARG A 8 21.93 -12.26 -11.33
CA ARG A 8 22.26 -12.67 -9.96
C ARG A 8 21.65 -11.75 -8.91
N PHE A 9 21.55 -10.45 -9.20
CA PHE A 9 20.86 -9.50 -8.34
C PHE A 9 19.36 -9.78 -8.29
N LEU A 10 18.71 -9.98 -9.45
CA LEU A 10 17.29 -10.36 -9.54
C LEU A 10 17.00 -11.68 -8.80
N ASP A 11 17.84 -12.71 -8.98
CA ASP A 11 17.74 -13.97 -8.24
C ASP A 11 17.77 -13.74 -6.71
N GLY A 12 18.51 -12.74 -6.25
CA GLY A 12 18.59 -12.35 -4.84
C GLY A 12 17.31 -11.69 -4.35
N VAL A 13 16.78 -10.72 -5.11
CA VAL A 13 15.51 -10.04 -4.81
C VAL A 13 14.37 -11.05 -4.75
N GLU A 14 14.27 -11.95 -5.73
CA GLU A 14 13.26 -13.01 -5.78
C GLU A 14 13.34 -13.91 -4.55
N ARG A 15 14.55 -14.38 -4.19
CA ARG A 15 14.73 -15.27 -3.04
C ARG A 15 14.34 -14.60 -1.72
N VAL A 16 14.64 -13.32 -1.56
CA VAL A 16 14.26 -12.56 -0.36
C VAL A 16 12.75 -12.32 -0.32
N GLY A 17 12.15 -11.90 -1.44
CA GLY A 17 10.71 -11.69 -1.56
C GLY A 17 9.91 -12.95 -1.24
N ASN A 18 10.30 -14.09 -1.82
CA ASN A 18 9.62 -15.37 -1.60
C ASN A 18 9.77 -15.95 -0.19
N ARG A 19 10.72 -15.43 0.61
CA ARG A 19 10.97 -15.90 1.97
C ARG A 19 10.11 -15.16 3.01
N LEU A 20 9.58 -13.99 2.66
CA LEU A 20 8.68 -13.25 3.54
C LEU A 20 7.35 -14.00 3.65
N PRO A 21 6.91 -14.38 4.86
CA PRO A 21 5.59 -14.96 5.03
C PRO A 21 4.52 -13.89 4.78
N ASP A 22 3.29 -14.35 4.55
CA ASP A 22 2.13 -13.47 4.35
C ASP A 22 2.04 -12.41 5.48
N PRO A 23 1.65 -11.15 5.17
CA PRO A 23 1.56 -10.09 6.17
C PRO A 23 0.75 -10.46 7.42
N LEU A 24 -0.34 -11.23 7.29
CA LEU A 24 -1.13 -11.71 8.43
C LEU A 24 -0.28 -12.55 9.38
N THR A 25 0.57 -13.41 8.81
CA THR A 25 1.49 -14.28 9.56
C THR A 25 2.54 -13.44 10.29
N LEU A 26 3.06 -12.39 9.65
CA LEU A 26 3.99 -11.45 10.29
C LEU A 26 3.35 -10.77 11.51
N PHE A 27 2.12 -10.27 11.38
CA PHE A 27 1.41 -9.65 12.49
C PHE A 27 1.09 -10.65 13.61
N ALA A 28 0.71 -11.88 13.28
CA ALA A 28 0.46 -12.93 14.27
C ALA A 28 1.74 -13.28 15.05
N ILE A 29 2.88 -13.43 14.36
CA ILE A 29 4.19 -13.66 14.99
C ILE A 29 4.56 -12.46 15.88
N ALA A 30 4.40 -11.23 15.39
CA ALA A 30 4.69 -10.03 16.17
C ALA A 30 3.82 -9.95 17.44
N ALA A 31 2.52 -10.25 17.35
CA ALA A 31 1.63 -10.28 18.51
C ALA A 31 2.07 -11.30 19.55
N LEU A 32 2.43 -12.52 19.13
CA LEU A 32 2.96 -13.56 20.03
C LEU A 32 4.29 -13.15 20.66
N LEU A 33 5.18 -12.54 19.87
CA LEU A 33 6.46 -12.03 20.38
C LEU A 33 6.24 -10.92 21.42
N VAL A 34 5.30 -10.00 21.20
CA VAL A 34 4.98 -8.95 22.18
C VAL A 34 4.50 -9.56 23.50
N ILE A 35 3.68 -10.62 23.47
CA ILE A 35 3.28 -11.34 24.68
C ILE A 35 4.50 -11.91 25.41
N ALA A 36 5.36 -12.63 24.70
CA ALA A 36 6.55 -13.26 25.28
C ALA A 36 7.55 -12.25 25.85
N VAL A 37 7.82 -11.17 25.11
CA VAL A 37 8.75 -10.10 25.52
C VAL A 37 8.18 -9.30 26.69
N SER A 38 6.87 -9.04 26.72
CA SER A 38 6.21 -8.35 27.84
C SER A 38 6.37 -9.14 29.14
N TRP A 39 6.22 -10.46 29.08
CA TRP A 39 6.44 -11.34 30.23
C TRP A 39 7.89 -11.27 30.68
N LEU A 40 8.86 -11.45 29.77
CA LEU A 40 10.28 -11.42 30.10
C LEU A 40 10.70 -10.09 30.78
N PHE A 41 10.39 -8.95 30.18
CA PHE A 41 10.80 -7.66 30.73
C PHE A 41 10.04 -7.28 32.01
N SER A 42 8.79 -7.72 32.16
CA SER A 42 8.08 -7.53 33.44
C SER A 42 8.73 -8.32 34.57
N THR A 43 9.21 -9.55 34.32
CA THR A 43 9.90 -10.36 35.35
C THR A 43 11.25 -9.82 35.74
N LEU A 44 11.93 -9.12 34.82
CA LEU A 44 13.18 -8.41 35.09
C LEU A 44 12.99 -7.06 35.78
N GLY A 45 11.74 -6.62 36.00
CA GLY A 45 11.43 -5.34 36.65
C GLY A 45 11.89 -4.13 35.83
N VAL A 46 11.86 -4.22 34.49
CA VAL A 46 12.29 -3.12 33.62
C VAL A 46 11.35 -1.93 33.78
N VAL A 47 11.95 -0.76 34.01
CA VAL A 47 11.25 0.50 34.22
C VAL A 47 11.97 1.60 33.45
N VAL A 48 11.20 2.49 32.81
CA VAL A 48 11.71 3.60 32.01
C VAL A 48 11.00 4.89 32.38
N THR A 49 11.74 5.98 32.50
CA THR A 49 11.16 7.31 32.73
C THR A 49 10.67 7.90 31.41
N HIS A 50 9.42 8.33 31.35
CA HIS A 50 8.83 8.96 30.17
C HIS A 50 9.52 10.32 29.89
N PRO A 51 10.02 10.57 28.67
CA PRO A 51 10.80 11.78 28.39
C PRO A 51 9.99 13.08 28.46
N GLY A 52 8.69 13.03 28.15
CA GLY A 52 7.77 14.17 28.27
C GLY A 52 7.25 14.43 29.68
N THR A 53 6.48 13.49 30.24
CA THR A 53 5.82 13.63 31.55
C THR A 53 6.74 13.43 32.76
N LYS A 54 7.95 12.87 32.58
CA LYS A 54 8.87 12.44 33.65
C LYS A 54 8.31 11.38 34.60
N GLU A 55 7.17 10.79 34.25
CA GLU A 55 6.59 9.69 35.02
C GLU A 55 7.34 8.40 34.78
N THR A 56 7.30 7.52 35.79
CA THR A 56 7.96 6.23 35.74
C THR A 56 7.00 5.20 35.14
N ILE A 57 7.36 4.63 33.98
CA ILE A 57 6.56 3.63 33.26
C ILE A 57 7.16 2.25 33.48
N SER A 58 6.33 1.31 33.91
CA SER A 58 6.68 -0.10 34.06
C SER A 58 6.12 -0.95 32.92
N VAL A 59 6.80 -2.06 32.61
CA VAL A 59 6.33 -3.00 31.59
C VAL A 59 5.10 -3.76 32.11
N VAL A 60 4.04 -3.79 31.31
CA VAL A 60 2.81 -4.55 31.60
C VAL A 60 2.96 -5.98 31.11
N ASN A 61 2.85 -6.95 32.01
CA ASN A 61 2.85 -8.37 31.67
C ASN A 61 1.53 -8.78 31.00
N LEU A 62 1.57 -9.19 29.73
CA LEU A 62 0.37 -9.62 29.01
C LEU A 62 -0.11 -11.03 29.39
N LEU A 63 0.72 -11.85 30.03
CA LEU A 63 0.33 -13.17 30.55
C LEU A 63 -0.31 -13.10 31.95
N ALA A 64 -0.43 -11.92 32.55
CA ALA A 64 -1.18 -11.75 33.79
C ALA A 64 -2.67 -12.06 33.56
N PRO A 65 -3.38 -12.67 34.53
CA PRO A 65 -4.79 -13.03 34.35
C PRO A 65 -5.69 -11.87 33.88
N SER A 66 -5.48 -10.67 34.43
CA SER A 66 -6.22 -9.46 34.03
C SER A 66 -5.91 -9.02 32.59
N SER A 67 -4.64 -9.11 32.16
CA SER A 67 -4.23 -8.78 30.79
C SER A 67 -4.77 -9.80 29.78
N ILE A 68 -4.75 -11.09 30.11
CA ILE A 68 -5.33 -12.14 29.26
C ILE A 68 -6.84 -11.88 29.11
N GLN A 69 -7.54 -11.64 30.21
CA GLN A 69 -8.96 -11.28 30.16
C GLN A 69 -9.18 -10.07 29.24
N ARG A 70 -8.39 -9.01 29.42
CA ARG A 70 -8.46 -7.80 28.59
C ARG A 70 -8.25 -8.08 27.11
N MET A 71 -7.29 -8.96 26.76
CA MET A 71 -7.03 -9.32 25.36
C MET A 71 -8.27 -9.92 24.68
N PHE A 72 -9.07 -10.69 25.40
CA PHE A 72 -10.30 -11.27 24.87
C PHE A 72 -11.48 -10.30 24.92
N THR A 73 -11.66 -9.53 26.00
CA THR A 73 -12.79 -8.60 26.13
C THR A 73 -12.69 -7.42 25.18
N ASP A 74 -11.48 -6.93 24.95
CA ASP A 74 -11.26 -5.71 24.16
C ASP A 74 -10.95 -6.02 22.70
N ALA A 75 -10.86 -7.29 22.29
CA ALA A 75 -10.47 -7.68 20.92
C ALA A 75 -11.32 -6.99 19.84
N VAL A 76 -12.65 -7.04 19.98
CA VAL A 76 -13.58 -6.42 19.02
C VAL A 76 -13.44 -4.90 19.07
N LYS A 77 -13.37 -4.31 20.28
CA LYS A 77 -13.23 -2.87 20.47
C LYS A 77 -11.95 -2.34 19.82
N ASN A 78 -10.82 -3.02 20.04
CA ASN A 78 -9.53 -2.65 19.42
C ASN A 78 -9.58 -2.75 17.90
N PHE A 79 -10.31 -3.73 17.36
CA PHE A 79 -10.50 -3.87 15.91
C PHE A 79 -11.38 -2.75 15.35
N THR A 80 -12.53 -2.46 15.98
CA THR A 80 -13.48 -1.44 15.49
C THR A 80 -12.97 -0.02 15.70
N ASP A 81 -12.21 0.23 16.77
CA ASP A 81 -11.64 1.54 17.09
C ASP A 81 -10.33 1.80 16.31
N PHE A 82 -9.86 0.85 15.50
CA PHE A 82 -8.67 1.04 14.68
C PHE A 82 -8.92 2.17 13.66
N PRO A 83 -8.28 3.36 13.81
CA PRO A 83 -8.68 4.56 13.08
C PRO A 83 -8.73 4.40 11.55
N PRO A 84 -7.78 3.68 10.91
CA PRO A 84 -7.81 3.46 9.47
C PRO A 84 -9.01 2.63 8.98
N LEU A 85 -9.56 1.73 9.81
CA LEU A 85 -10.58 0.77 9.39
C LEU A 85 -11.86 1.48 8.89
N GLY A 86 -12.41 2.37 9.72
CA GLY A 86 -13.64 3.08 9.39
C GLY A 86 -13.47 4.00 8.18
N LEU A 87 -12.37 4.75 8.13
CA LEU A 87 -12.09 5.69 7.04
C LEU A 87 -11.93 4.97 5.70
N VAL A 88 -11.18 3.87 5.66
CA VAL A 88 -10.98 3.09 4.43
C VAL A 88 -12.31 2.51 3.94
N LEU A 89 -13.13 1.93 4.82
CA LEU A 89 -14.42 1.36 4.42
C LEU A 89 -15.36 2.41 3.79
N VAL A 90 -15.48 3.59 4.41
CA VAL A 90 -16.32 4.67 3.89
C VAL A 90 -15.80 5.19 2.56
N THR A 91 -14.49 5.46 2.45
CA THR A 91 -13.86 5.93 1.21
C THR A 91 -14.00 4.89 0.09
N MET A 92 -13.86 3.60 0.38
CA MET A 92 -13.99 2.53 -0.61
C MET A 92 -15.40 2.41 -1.20
N ILE A 93 -16.47 2.77 -0.47
CA ILE A 93 -17.84 2.80 -1.01
C ILE A 93 -17.94 3.83 -2.14
N GLY A 94 -17.41 5.05 -1.92
CA GLY A 94 -17.41 6.11 -2.94
C GLY A 94 -16.59 5.73 -4.17
N ILE A 95 -15.38 5.20 -3.95
CA ILE A 95 -14.50 4.71 -5.02
C ILE A 95 -15.19 3.59 -5.81
N ALA A 96 -15.85 2.64 -5.14
CA ALA A 96 -16.54 1.54 -5.80
C ALA A 96 -17.67 2.02 -6.72
N VAL A 97 -18.44 3.04 -6.32
CA VAL A 97 -19.49 3.63 -7.19
C VAL A 97 -18.87 4.33 -8.40
N ALA A 98 -17.82 5.12 -8.20
CA ALA A 98 -17.11 5.80 -9.29
C ALA A 98 -16.48 4.82 -10.29
N GLU A 99 -15.97 3.69 -9.81
CA GLU A 99 -15.39 2.67 -10.68
C GLU A 99 -16.44 1.83 -11.40
N ARG A 100 -17.46 1.34 -10.67
CA ARG A 100 -18.52 0.49 -11.27
C ARG A 100 -19.38 1.23 -12.28
N SER A 101 -19.50 2.56 -12.16
CA SER A 101 -20.13 3.41 -13.17
C SER A 101 -19.26 3.66 -14.41
N GLY A 102 -17.97 3.30 -14.36
CA GLY A 102 -17.01 3.55 -15.43
C GLY A 102 -16.51 4.99 -15.50
N PHE A 103 -16.87 5.85 -14.52
CA PHE A 103 -16.50 7.27 -14.51
C PHE A 103 -14.98 7.48 -14.56
N ILE A 104 -14.24 6.77 -13.70
CA ILE A 104 -12.78 6.91 -13.62
C ILE A 104 -12.10 6.40 -14.89
N THR A 105 -12.53 5.24 -15.39
CA THR A 105 -12.05 4.69 -16.66
C THR A 105 -12.29 5.65 -17.83
N ALA A 106 -13.47 6.27 -17.90
CA ALA A 106 -13.80 7.25 -18.93
C ALA A 106 -12.92 8.51 -18.82
N LEU A 107 -12.72 9.01 -17.59
CA LEU A 107 -11.87 10.17 -17.33
C LEU A 107 -10.42 9.93 -17.77
N LEU A 108 -9.82 8.81 -17.36
CA LEU A 108 -8.45 8.44 -17.74
C LEU A 108 -8.29 8.33 -19.26
N ARG A 109 -9.25 7.71 -19.96
CA ARG A 109 -9.25 7.61 -21.43
C ARG A 109 -9.37 8.98 -22.08
N ALA A 110 -10.27 9.83 -21.60
CA ALA A 110 -10.46 11.18 -22.12
C ALA A 110 -9.20 12.03 -21.95
N THR A 111 -8.49 11.90 -20.82
CA THR A 111 -7.24 12.62 -20.59
C THR A 111 -6.16 12.24 -21.60
N VAL A 112 -6.02 10.95 -21.95
CA VAL A 112 -4.94 10.52 -22.86
C VAL A 112 -5.30 10.74 -24.33
N LEU A 113 -6.55 10.54 -24.73
CA LEU A 113 -6.98 10.63 -26.13
C LEU A 113 -7.01 12.07 -26.67
N ASN A 114 -7.17 13.07 -25.80
CA ASN A 114 -7.27 14.47 -26.19
C ASN A 114 -5.92 15.24 -26.20
N VAL A 115 -4.80 14.54 -25.96
CA VAL A 115 -3.49 15.19 -25.78
C VAL A 115 -2.72 15.27 -27.10
N PRO A 116 -2.06 16.40 -27.41
CA PRO A 116 -1.25 16.54 -28.60
C PRO A 116 -0.04 15.59 -28.57
N ARG A 117 0.34 15.07 -29.74
CA ARG A 117 1.45 14.11 -29.94
C ARG A 117 2.73 14.37 -29.11
N PRO A 118 3.27 15.59 -28.97
CA PRO A 118 4.47 15.81 -28.17
C PRO A 118 4.27 15.52 -26.66
N LEU A 119 3.09 15.79 -26.11
CA LEU A 119 2.80 15.65 -24.68
C LEU A 119 2.30 14.25 -24.29
N LEU A 120 2.07 13.37 -25.27
CA LEU A 120 1.46 12.05 -25.06
C LEU A 120 2.17 11.21 -23.97
N THR A 121 3.49 11.19 -23.94
CA THR A 121 4.26 10.44 -22.93
C THR A 121 4.03 11.02 -21.52
N ALA A 122 4.08 12.35 -21.39
CA ALA A 122 3.86 13.02 -20.11
C ALA A 122 2.43 12.84 -19.61
N ALA A 123 1.44 12.96 -20.51
CA ALA A 123 0.05 12.73 -20.19
C ALA A 123 -0.23 11.29 -19.77
N LEU A 124 0.43 10.31 -20.39
CA LEU A 124 0.28 8.90 -20.04
C LEU A 124 0.86 8.60 -18.65
N VAL A 125 2.05 9.12 -18.35
CA VAL A 125 2.64 9.01 -17.01
C VAL A 125 1.76 9.71 -15.99
N PHE A 126 1.32 10.93 -16.27
CA PHE A 126 0.45 11.71 -15.39
C PHE A 126 -0.89 11.02 -15.11
N ALA A 127 -1.54 10.48 -16.15
CA ALA A 127 -2.75 9.66 -15.99
C ALA A 127 -2.44 8.40 -15.17
N GLY A 128 -1.24 7.82 -15.32
CA GLY A 128 -0.79 6.67 -14.54
C GLY A 128 -0.64 6.98 -13.06
N VAL A 129 0.02 8.08 -12.72
CA VAL A 129 0.15 8.56 -11.35
C VAL A 129 -1.25 8.76 -10.72
N ASN A 130 -2.14 9.46 -11.42
CA ASN A 130 -3.48 9.73 -10.90
C ASN A 130 -4.40 8.50 -10.87
N SER A 131 -4.07 7.43 -11.61
CA SER A 131 -4.89 6.21 -11.64
C SER A 131 -4.96 5.47 -10.31
N SER A 132 -4.06 5.74 -9.36
CA SER A 132 -4.12 5.18 -8.00
C SER A 132 -5.36 5.61 -7.20
N LEU A 133 -6.13 6.58 -7.70
CA LEU A 133 -7.49 6.88 -7.23
C LEU A 133 -8.39 5.65 -7.25
N VAL A 134 -8.15 4.72 -8.17
CA VAL A 134 -8.80 3.43 -8.23
C VAL A 134 -7.76 2.34 -8.40
N ALA A 135 -7.60 1.51 -7.38
CA ALA A 135 -6.53 0.53 -7.25
C ALA A 135 -6.23 -0.29 -8.52
N ASP A 136 -7.26 -0.69 -9.28
CA ASP A 136 -7.11 -1.62 -10.40
C ASP A 136 -7.16 -0.95 -11.79
N ALA A 137 -7.73 0.25 -11.91
CA ALA A 137 -8.03 0.86 -13.21
C ALA A 137 -6.76 1.18 -14.01
N GLY A 138 -5.71 1.64 -13.33
CA GLY A 138 -4.42 1.93 -13.93
C GLY A 138 -3.78 0.72 -14.60
N TYR A 139 -3.75 -0.42 -13.90
CA TYR A 139 -3.14 -1.64 -14.40
C TYR A 139 -3.96 -2.29 -15.52
N VAL A 140 -5.28 -2.34 -15.37
CA VAL A 140 -6.17 -3.03 -16.30
C VAL A 140 -6.39 -2.24 -17.59
N VAL A 141 -6.49 -0.91 -17.50
CA VAL A 141 -6.87 -0.07 -18.65
C VAL A 141 -5.68 0.70 -19.21
N LEU A 142 -4.91 1.40 -18.37
CA LEU A 142 -3.99 2.42 -18.86
C LEU A 142 -2.72 1.83 -19.49
N ILE A 143 -2.20 0.73 -18.92
CA ILE A 143 -1.02 0.03 -19.45
C ILE A 143 -1.24 -0.47 -20.89
N PRO A 144 -2.27 -1.28 -21.19
CA PRO A 144 -2.52 -1.71 -22.57
C PRO A 144 -2.92 -0.56 -23.48
N LEU A 145 -3.69 0.42 -22.98
CA LEU A 145 -4.07 1.60 -23.75
C LEU A 145 -2.84 2.42 -24.18
N GLY A 146 -1.85 2.57 -23.31
CA GLY A 146 -0.60 3.25 -23.60
C GLY A 146 0.15 2.61 -24.76
N ALA A 147 0.22 1.27 -24.79
CA ALA A 147 0.85 0.54 -25.89
C ALA A 147 0.12 0.77 -27.23
N VAL A 148 -1.21 0.67 -27.22
CA VAL A 148 -2.06 0.85 -28.42
C VAL A 148 -1.97 2.27 -28.97
N ILE A 149 -2.04 3.29 -28.12
CA ILE A 149 -1.98 4.69 -28.57
C ILE A 149 -0.59 5.00 -29.15
N PHE A 150 0.50 4.51 -28.53
CA PHE A 150 1.83 4.68 -29.08
C PHE A 150 1.96 4.02 -30.45
N ALA A 151 1.43 2.80 -30.61
CA ALA A 151 1.37 2.12 -31.92
C ALA A 151 0.61 2.96 -32.96
N ALA A 152 -0.56 3.49 -32.59
CA ALA A 152 -1.43 4.25 -33.48
C ALA A 152 -0.81 5.58 -33.96
N VAL A 153 0.07 6.20 -33.17
CA VAL A 153 0.78 7.43 -33.55
C VAL A 153 2.16 7.17 -34.17
N GLY A 154 2.50 5.91 -34.47
CA GLY A 154 3.77 5.52 -35.10
C GLY A 154 4.97 5.50 -34.14
N ARG A 155 4.74 5.45 -32.82
CA ARG A 155 5.78 5.30 -31.80
C ARG A 155 5.88 3.84 -31.31
N HIS A 156 7.02 3.49 -30.73
CA HIS A 156 7.24 2.12 -30.26
C HIS A 156 6.26 1.72 -29.13
N PRO A 157 5.45 0.66 -29.28
CA PRO A 157 4.41 0.29 -28.30
C PRO A 157 4.96 -0.01 -26.90
N LEU A 158 6.14 -0.65 -26.81
CA LEU A 158 6.79 -0.92 -25.52
C LEU A 158 7.15 0.35 -24.76
N ALA A 159 7.40 1.47 -25.45
CA ALA A 159 7.68 2.73 -24.77
C ALA A 159 6.40 3.28 -24.10
N GLY A 160 5.25 3.15 -24.77
CA GLY A 160 3.95 3.50 -24.19
C GLY A 160 3.60 2.59 -23.01
N LEU A 161 3.80 1.28 -23.16
CA LEU A 161 3.61 0.31 -22.09
C LEU A 161 4.47 0.63 -20.86
N SER A 162 5.77 0.89 -21.08
CA SER A 162 6.71 1.20 -20.01
C SER A 162 6.39 2.53 -19.34
N ALA A 163 5.99 3.56 -20.10
CA ALA A 163 5.60 4.86 -19.56
C ALA A 163 4.34 4.76 -18.68
N ALA A 164 3.31 4.05 -19.14
CA ALA A 164 2.10 3.80 -18.35
C ALA A 164 2.44 2.98 -17.09
N PHE A 165 3.19 1.89 -17.22
CA PHE A 165 3.58 1.06 -16.07
C PHE A 165 4.40 1.85 -15.05
N ALA A 166 5.37 2.65 -15.49
CA ALA A 166 6.16 3.50 -14.61
C ALA A 166 5.29 4.54 -13.88
N GLY A 167 4.30 5.13 -14.57
CA GLY A 167 3.35 6.06 -13.95
C GLY A 167 2.47 5.39 -12.90
N VAL A 168 1.88 4.25 -13.22
CA VAL A 168 0.98 3.51 -12.31
C VAL A 168 1.73 2.92 -11.12
N ALA A 169 2.83 2.19 -11.37
CA ALA A 169 3.56 1.49 -10.31
C ALA A 169 4.48 2.43 -9.51
N GLY A 170 5.22 3.30 -10.20
CA GLY A 170 6.15 4.23 -9.54
C GLY A 170 5.45 5.44 -8.92
N GLY A 171 4.27 5.81 -9.42
CA GLY A 171 3.48 6.95 -8.94
C GLY A 171 2.42 6.61 -7.90
N PHE A 172 2.34 5.37 -7.42
CA PHE A 172 1.20 4.86 -6.63
C PHE A 172 0.82 5.75 -5.44
N SER A 173 1.80 6.30 -4.71
CA SER A 173 1.58 7.14 -3.54
C SER A 173 1.40 8.63 -3.83
N ALA A 174 1.55 9.08 -5.09
CA ALA A 174 1.38 10.47 -5.48
C ALA A 174 0.05 10.62 -6.22
N ASN A 175 -0.76 11.61 -5.83
CA ASN A 175 -2.03 11.87 -6.51
C ASN A 175 -2.44 13.34 -6.33
N LEU A 176 -3.25 13.87 -7.25
CA LEU A 176 -3.85 15.20 -7.09
C LEU A 176 -5.06 15.19 -6.16
N SER A 177 -5.72 14.03 -6.05
CA SER A 177 -6.91 13.83 -5.23
C SER A 177 -6.61 12.87 -4.09
N ILE A 178 -7.40 12.96 -3.03
CA ILE A 178 -7.31 12.03 -1.90
C ILE A 178 -7.71 10.63 -2.37
N THR A 179 -6.86 9.67 -2.05
CA THR A 179 -7.01 8.24 -2.33
C THR A 179 -7.34 7.48 -1.06
N SER A 180 -7.59 6.18 -1.16
CA SER A 180 -7.74 5.30 0.01
C SER A 180 -6.44 5.13 0.81
N LEU A 181 -5.28 5.47 0.24
CA LEU A 181 -3.98 5.37 0.91
C LEU A 181 -3.78 6.50 1.94
N ASP A 182 -4.30 7.69 1.67
CA ASP A 182 -4.11 8.85 2.54
C ASP A 182 -4.69 8.64 3.95
N PRO A 183 -5.96 8.20 4.14
CA PRO A 183 -6.46 7.89 5.48
C PRO A 183 -5.83 6.63 6.09
N LEU A 184 -5.31 5.72 5.26
CA LEU A 184 -4.63 4.51 5.72
C LEU A 184 -3.25 4.82 6.34
N LEU A 185 -2.51 5.77 5.76
CA LEU A 185 -1.14 6.12 6.15
C LEU A 185 -1.03 7.39 7.00
N GLY A 186 -2.06 8.23 7.03
CA GLY A 186 -2.07 9.46 7.81
C GLY A 186 -2.40 9.29 9.30
N GLY A 187 -2.76 8.06 9.71
CA GLY A 187 -3.10 7.70 11.09
C GLY A 187 -1.92 7.21 11.92
#